data_AF-A0A955YJT3-F1
#
_entry.id   AF-A0A955YJT3-F1
#
_cell.length_a   1.000
_cell.length_b   1.000
_cell.length_c   1.000
_cell.angle_alpha   90.00
_cell.angle_beta   90.00
_cell.angle_gamma   90.00
#
_symmetry.space_group_name_H-M   'P 1'
#
loop_
_entity.id
_entity.type
_entity.pdbx_description
1 polymer ?
#
loop_
_entity_poly.entity_id
_entity_poly.type
_entity_poly.pdbx_seq_one_letter_code
_entity_poly.pdbx_strand_id
1 'polypeptide(L)'
;MRWLSASRTLGRRLCGAALAGCVTIAGVAAGAAGCDETVPGETYVYVIDDMRILIDPEPADEGPGVIDGFDVDGVDGPVAEGNACRAVQQEDYTAPDGRHGIDNGLAGGGLVGLVTLLAAQEEDSADIFAGLVQSAVTGGTLLVLLEFQDVNSFENDDHVILRVALGEPFDVGVGTDGRLLSGQSFDLRDVEPVVIETSIEDGVLFASGISLQLEGSILDVEFELPISLGQLRVDFNPNGTITGVLGGALPWTTLADVIPRIGGASQFATLGRAILRGIADVMNVETGECDRISASIRVHGVPAFIYGDTAGTADAGVP
;
A
#
# COMPACT_ATOMS: atom_id res chain seq x y z
N MET A 1 0.46 -57.55 35.44
CA MET A 1 -0.54 -57.11 36.45
C MET A 1 -0.86 -55.67 36.08
N ARG A 2 -1.95 -55.29 35.40
CA ARG A 2 -3.40 -55.60 35.47
C ARG A 2 -4.11 -54.85 36.61
N TRP A 3 -5.11 -54.02 36.25
CA TRP A 3 -5.99 -53.15 37.09
C TRP A 3 -5.25 -51.95 37.74
N LEU A 4 -5.82 -50.79 38.12
CA LEU A 4 -7.10 -50.04 37.91
C LEU A 4 -6.80 -48.55 38.33
N SER A 5 -7.56 -47.48 38.06
CA SER A 5 -8.87 -47.24 37.42
C SER A 5 -8.89 -45.82 36.77
N ALA A 6 -10.05 -45.36 36.26
CA ALA A 6 -10.29 -43.98 35.81
C ALA A 6 -11.11 -43.14 36.82
N SER A 7 -11.05 -41.81 36.70
CA SER A 7 -12.20 -40.93 36.99
C SER A 7 -12.07 -39.58 36.25
N ARG A 8 -13.17 -39.08 35.68
CA ARG A 8 -13.30 -37.73 35.13
C ARG A 8 -13.67 -36.75 36.25
N THR A 9 -13.28 -35.49 36.17
CA THR A 9 -14.03 -34.42 36.84
C THR A 9 -13.92 -33.09 36.10
N LEU A 10 -15.07 -32.50 35.78
CA LEU A 10 -15.19 -31.16 35.18
C LEU A 10 -14.65 -30.10 36.14
N GLY A 11 -13.66 -29.33 35.70
CA GLY A 11 -13.16 -28.14 36.40
C GLY A 11 -14.08 -26.92 36.23
N ARG A 12 -15.34 -27.02 36.67
CA ARG A 12 -16.30 -25.92 36.63
C ARG A 12 -15.92 -24.88 37.70
N ARG A 13 -15.16 -23.84 37.32
CA ARG A 13 -14.78 -22.76 38.26
C ARG A 13 -16.02 -22.00 38.71
N LEU A 14 -16.26 -21.97 40.03
CA LEU A 14 -17.26 -21.10 40.63
C LEU A 14 -16.73 -19.66 40.62
N CYS A 15 -17.55 -18.72 40.14
CA CYS A 15 -17.37 -17.31 40.48
C CYS A 15 -18.16 -17.03 41.77
N GLY A 16 -17.54 -16.32 42.73
CA GLY A 16 -18.05 -16.22 44.10
C GLY A 16 -19.22 -15.25 44.24
N ALA A 17 -20.26 -15.65 44.98
CA ALA A 17 -21.30 -14.74 45.43
C ALA A 17 -20.88 -14.07 46.75
N ALA A 18 -20.74 -12.74 46.73
CA ALA A 18 -20.59 -11.93 47.94
C ALA A 18 -21.93 -11.23 48.26
N LEU A 19 -22.44 -11.44 49.47
CA LEU A 19 -23.66 -10.82 49.99
C LEU A 19 -23.30 -9.69 50.97
N ALA A 20 -23.66 -8.44 50.64
CA ALA A 20 -24.11 -7.42 51.59
C ALA A 20 -24.49 -6.10 50.87
N GLY A 21 -25.56 -5.43 51.32
CA GLY A 21 -25.83 -4.02 50.97
C GLY A 21 -27.15 -3.78 50.26
N CYS A 22 -28.25 -3.68 51.01
CA CYS A 22 -29.54 -3.25 50.48
C CYS A 22 -29.67 -1.72 50.55
N VAL A 23 -29.61 -1.04 49.40
CA VAL A 23 -30.13 0.33 49.22
C VAL A 23 -30.84 0.39 47.87
N THR A 24 -32.16 0.63 47.90
CA THR A 24 -32.98 0.79 46.70
C THR A 24 -32.84 2.19 46.13
N ILE A 25 -32.19 2.31 44.98
CA ILE A 25 -32.31 3.46 44.07
C ILE A 25 -32.79 2.92 42.73
N ALA A 26 -33.87 3.48 42.19
CA ALA A 26 -34.32 3.15 40.85
C ALA A 26 -33.31 3.67 39.83
N GLY A 27 -32.54 2.77 39.24
CA GLY A 27 -31.51 3.06 38.24
C GLY A 27 -31.58 2.02 37.13
N VAL A 28 -31.38 2.48 35.90
CA VAL A 28 -31.51 1.71 34.66
C VAL A 28 -30.76 0.38 34.76
N ALA A 29 -31.43 -0.71 34.35
CA ALA A 29 -30.78 -1.99 34.15
C ALA A 29 -29.79 -1.87 32.98
N ALA A 30 -28.52 -1.59 33.29
CA ALA A 30 -27.44 -1.81 32.35
C ALA A 30 -27.46 -3.30 31.98
N GLY A 31 -27.73 -3.61 30.71
CA GLY A 31 -27.54 -4.95 30.20
C GLY A 31 -26.10 -5.37 30.46
N ALA A 32 -25.90 -6.56 31.01
CA ALA A 32 -24.58 -7.17 30.95
C ALA A 32 -24.23 -7.30 29.46
N ALA A 33 -23.21 -6.57 29.02
CA ALA A 33 -22.65 -6.78 27.69
C ALA A 33 -22.34 -8.26 27.57
N GLY A 34 -22.96 -8.92 26.58
CA GLY A 34 -22.52 -10.25 26.19
C GLY A 34 -21.06 -10.18 25.78
N CYS A 35 -20.33 -11.28 25.97
CA CYS A 35 -19.16 -11.46 25.13
C CYS A 35 -19.70 -11.52 23.70
N ASP A 36 -19.42 -10.50 22.91
CA ASP A 36 -19.74 -10.56 21.48
C ASP A 36 -18.89 -11.69 20.90
N GLU A 37 -19.55 -12.71 20.38
CA GLU A 37 -18.89 -13.63 19.46
C GLU A 37 -18.77 -12.84 18.17
N THR A 38 -17.64 -12.15 17.97
CA THR A 38 -17.32 -11.55 16.67
C THR A 38 -17.50 -12.64 15.63
N VAL A 39 -18.44 -12.41 14.72
CA VAL A 39 -18.66 -13.31 13.60
C VAL A 39 -17.35 -13.26 12.80
N PRO A 40 -16.73 -14.40 12.44
CA PRO A 40 -15.54 -14.37 11.60
C PRO A 40 -15.89 -13.66 10.30
N GLY A 41 -15.17 -12.59 9.99
CA GLY A 41 -15.40 -11.81 8.79
C GLY A 41 -15.01 -12.58 7.54
N GLU A 42 -15.37 -12.03 6.38
CA GLU A 42 -15.05 -12.63 5.09
C GLU A 42 -13.65 -12.24 4.61
N THR A 43 -13.13 -13.00 3.64
CA THR A 43 -11.82 -12.75 3.02
C THR A 43 -12.00 -12.34 1.57
N TYR A 44 -11.43 -11.19 1.22
CA TYR A 44 -11.49 -10.57 -0.11
C TYR A 44 -10.08 -10.43 -0.68
N VAL A 45 -9.88 -10.84 -1.94
CA VAL A 45 -8.58 -10.75 -2.62
C VAL A 45 -8.72 -9.91 -3.89
N TYR A 46 -7.76 -9.01 -4.08
CA TYR A 46 -7.62 -8.17 -5.26
C TYR A 46 -6.22 -8.30 -5.84
N VAL A 47 -6.10 -8.29 -7.17
CA VAL A 47 -4.83 -8.09 -7.87
C VAL A 47 -4.79 -6.66 -8.41
N ILE A 48 -3.65 -5.99 -8.24
CA ILE A 48 -3.43 -4.67 -8.82
C ILE A 48 -3.29 -4.80 -10.34
N ASP A 49 -4.17 -4.15 -11.09
CA ASP A 49 -4.23 -4.18 -12.56
C ASP A 49 -3.83 -2.85 -13.22
N ASP A 50 -3.66 -1.79 -12.43
CA ASP A 50 -3.20 -0.47 -12.87
C ASP A 50 -2.31 0.16 -11.79
N MET A 51 -1.12 0.64 -12.18
CA MET A 51 -0.20 1.35 -11.29
C MET A 51 0.35 2.61 -11.96
N ARG A 52 0.12 3.77 -11.36
CA ARG A 52 0.56 5.08 -11.88
C ARG A 52 1.27 5.90 -10.80
N ILE A 53 2.56 6.16 -10.99
CA ILE A 53 3.29 7.13 -10.16
C ILE A 53 2.68 8.52 -10.38
N LEU A 54 2.37 9.21 -9.29
CA LEU A 54 1.85 10.57 -9.30
C LEU A 54 3.02 11.54 -9.31
N ILE A 55 3.18 12.28 -10.41
CA ILE A 55 4.31 13.21 -10.62
C ILE A 55 3.87 14.64 -11.00
N ASP A 56 2.64 14.79 -11.47
CA ASP A 56 2.06 16.06 -11.88
C ASP A 56 1.05 16.49 -10.80
N PRO A 57 1.44 17.39 -9.87
CA PRO A 57 0.51 17.93 -8.89
C PRO A 57 -0.48 18.88 -9.58
N GLU A 58 -1.73 18.86 -9.14
CA GLU A 58 -2.72 19.84 -9.59
C GLU A 58 -2.35 21.23 -9.01
N PRO A 59 -2.52 22.32 -9.78
CA PRO A 59 -2.20 23.66 -9.30
C PRO A 59 -3.22 24.12 -8.25
N ALA A 60 -2.74 24.58 -7.09
CA ALA A 60 -3.56 25.26 -6.09
C ALA A 60 -3.68 26.77 -6.40
N ASP A 61 -4.79 27.39 -5.98
CA ASP A 61 -5.00 28.84 -6.11
C ASP A 61 -4.02 29.66 -5.24
N GLU A 62 -3.70 29.17 -4.04
CA GLU A 62 -2.72 29.72 -3.12
C GLU A 62 -1.97 28.57 -2.41
N GLY A 63 -0.64 28.65 -2.32
CA GLY A 63 0.19 27.64 -1.65
C GLY A 63 0.73 26.53 -2.57
N PRO A 64 1.20 25.41 -2.00
CA PRO A 64 1.77 24.30 -2.75
C PRO A 64 0.69 23.53 -3.53
N GLY A 65 1.11 22.73 -4.50
CA GLY A 65 0.20 21.95 -5.35
C GLY A 65 -0.59 20.87 -4.60
N VAL A 66 -1.61 20.34 -5.26
CA VAL A 66 -2.43 19.24 -4.74
C VAL A 66 -1.98 17.92 -5.35
N ILE A 67 -1.61 16.95 -4.52
CA ILE A 67 -1.29 15.58 -4.94
C ILE A 67 -1.70 14.60 -3.85
N ASP A 68 -2.31 13.48 -4.24
CA ASP A 68 -2.64 12.43 -3.26
C ASP A 68 -1.37 11.63 -2.90
N GLY A 69 -1.27 11.22 -1.64
CA GLY A 69 -0.03 10.73 -1.04
C GLY A 69 -0.09 10.74 0.49
N PHE A 70 1.08 10.75 1.12
CA PHE A 70 1.24 10.68 2.58
C PHE A 70 2.36 11.60 3.06
N ASP A 71 2.28 11.97 4.33
CA ASP A 71 3.41 12.48 5.11
C ASP A 71 4.34 11.31 5.45
N VAL A 72 5.59 11.34 4.95
CA VAL A 72 6.56 10.25 5.03
C VAL A 72 7.69 10.60 6.01
N ASP A 73 8.06 11.88 6.14
CA ASP A 73 9.10 12.36 7.06
C ASP A 73 8.55 12.85 8.43
N GLY A 74 7.24 13.05 8.55
CA GLY A 74 6.54 13.54 9.75
C GLY A 74 6.56 15.05 9.93
N VAL A 75 6.82 15.83 8.87
CA VAL A 75 7.07 17.28 8.92
C VAL A 75 6.18 18.05 7.94
N ASP A 76 5.08 18.59 8.45
CA ASP A 76 4.28 19.59 7.73
C ASP A 76 4.96 20.98 7.77
N GLY A 77 5.49 21.41 6.63
CA GLY A 77 5.93 22.78 6.37
C GLY A 77 7.43 22.99 6.21
N PRO A 78 7.90 24.25 6.18
CA PRO A 78 9.28 24.58 5.84
C PRO A 78 10.27 24.02 6.88
N VAL A 79 11.16 23.17 6.37
CA VAL A 79 12.22 22.48 7.10
C VAL A 79 12.99 23.44 8.02
N ALA A 80 12.95 23.19 9.33
CA ALA A 80 13.75 23.95 10.28
C ALA A 80 15.25 23.71 10.06
N GLU A 81 16.09 24.75 10.23
CA GLU A 81 17.55 24.66 10.06
C GLU A 81 18.13 23.51 10.91
N GLY A 82 18.45 22.38 10.25
CA GLY A 82 19.04 21.20 10.88
C GLY A 82 18.28 19.88 10.69
N ASN A 83 17.04 19.89 10.19
CA ASN A 83 16.46 18.66 9.61
C ASN A 83 16.90 18.56 8.14
N ALA A 84 17.43 17.40 7.73
CA ALA A 84 18.65 17.42 6.91
C ALA A 84 18.53 17.02 5.44
N CYS A 85 17.37 16.52 4.99
CA CYS A 85 17.26 15.86 3.69
C CYS A 85 16.54 16.66 2.63
N ARG A 86 15.42 17.29 2.97
CA ARG A 86 14.68 18.16 2.06
C ARG A 86 15.49 19.40 1.68
N ALA A 87 15.52 19.70 0.38
CA ALA A 87 16.05 20.96 -0.12
C ALA A 87 15.13 22.12 0.33
N VAL A 88 15.69 23.31 0.57
CA VAL A 88 14.96 24.52 1.03
C VAL A 88 13.84 24.98 0.08
N GLN A 89 13.72 24.36 -1.10
CA GLN A 89 12.68 24.64 -2.12
C GLN A 89 11.70 23.45 -2.34
N GLN A 90 11.78 22.38 -1.54
CA GLN A 90 10.80 21.29 -1.54
C GLN A 90 9.70 21.59 -0.53
N GLU A 91 8.62 22.21 -1.01
CA GLU A 91 7.38 22.44 -0.24
C GLU A 91 6.54 21.17 -0.19
N ASP A 92 5.84 20.94 0.93
CA ASP A 92 4.87 19.85 1.08
C ASP A 92 3.66 20.07 0.18
N TYR A 93 3.14 19.00 -0.41
CA TYR A 93 1.86 19.07 -1.09
C TYR A 93 0.69 18.97 -0.11
N THR A 94 -0.52 19.26 -0.62
CA THR A 94 -1.77 18.98 0.09
C THR A 94 -2.53 17.87 -0.64
N ALA A 95 -3.12 16.92 0.07
CA ALA A 95 -3.93 15.86 -0.54
C ALA A 95 -5.32 16.39 -0.95
N PRO A 96 -6.02 15.73 -1.89
CA PRO A 96 -7.37 16.14 -2.32
C PRO A 96 -8.42 16.16 -1.21
N ASP A 97 -8.18 15.44 -0.11
CA ASP A 97 -9.02 15.40 1.11
C ASP A 97 -8.68 16.51 2.12
N GLY A 98 -7.64 17.32 1.87
CA GLY A 98 -7.19 18.40 2.73
C GLY A 98 -6.10 18.05 3.75
N ARG A 99 -5.54 16.82 3.75
CA ARG A 99 -4.33 16.53 4.54
C ARG A 99 -3.13 17.34 4.02
N HIS A 100 -2.33 17.90 4.93
CA HIS A 100 -1.08 18.61 4.63
C HIS A 100 0.14 17.72 4.91
N GLY A 101 1.36 18.26 4.69
CA GLY A 101 2.61 17.50 4.87
C GLY A 101 2.84 16.40 3.82
N ILE A 102 2.24 16.46 2.63
CA ILE A 102 2.33 15.35 1.66
C ILE A 102 3.68 15.38 0.94
N ASP A 103 4.51 14.37 1.21
CA ASP A 103 5.80 14.13 0.58
C ASP A 103 5.64 13.46 -0.79
N ASN A 104 6.19 14.07 -1.85
CA ASN A 104 6.36 13.41 -3.15
C ASN A 104 7.51 14.01 -3.98
N GLY A 105 8.76 13.63 -3.66
CA GLY A 105 9.98 14.12 -4.31
C GLY A 105 10.12 13.72 -5.78
N LEU A 106 9.35 12.74 -6.28
CA LEU A 106 9.25 12.46 -7.72
C LEU A 106 8.38 13.48 -8.48
N ALA A 107 7.49 14.18 -7.79
CA ALA A 107 6.61 15.19 -8.36
C ALA A 107 7.33 16.52 -8.64
N GLY A 108 6.58 17.52 -9.13
CA GLY A 108 7.08 18.88 -9.30
C GLY A 108 8.20 19.05 -10.34
N GLY A 109 8.36 18.06 -11.23
CA GLY A 109 9.36 18.09 -12.31
C GLY A 109 10.65 17.32 -12.03
N GLY A 110 10.82 16.72 -10.85
CA GLY A 110 11.99 15.90 -10.52
C GLY A 110 12.13 14.67 -11.44
N LEU A 111 11.10 13.82 -11.48
CA LEU A 111 11.07 12.67 -12.39
C LEU A 111 10.84 13.09 -13.84
N VAL A 112 9.98 14.08 -14.12
CA VAL A 112 9.72 14.56 -15.48
C VAL A 112 11.01 15.08 -16.12
N GLY A 113 11.77 15.94 -15.43
CA GLY A 113 13.05 16.44 -15.92
C GLY A 113 14.06 15.34 -16.21
N LEU A 114 14.13 14.32 -15.33
CA LEU A 114 14.93 13.12 -15.57
C LEU A 114 14.47 12.39 -16.85
N VAL A 115 13.19 12.06 -16.96
CA VAL A 115 12.66 11.22 -18.04
C VAL A 115 12.68 11.95 -19.39
N THR A 116 12.41 13.26 -19.43
CA THR A 116 12.60 14.10 -20.63
C THR A 116 14.06 14.15 -21.07
N LEU A 117 15.02 14.28 -20.14
CA LEU A 117 16.45 14.23 -20.46
C LEU A 117 16.88 12.87 -21.02
N LEU A 118 16.31 11.78 -20.49
CA LEU A 118 16.63 10.42 -20.91
C LEU A 118 16.01 10.04 -22.24
N ALA A 119 14.75 10.42 -22.48
CA ALA A 119 14.00 10.08 -23.69
C ALA A 119 14.54 10.79 -24.94
N ALA A 120 15.19 11.96 -24.77
CA ALA A 120 15.78 12.77 -25.84
C ALA A 120 14.83 13.08 -27.02
N GLN A 121 13.51 12.98 -26.79
CA GLN A 121 12.43 13.19 -27.74
C GLN A 121 11.33 14.00 -27.06
N GLU A 122 10.69 14.88 -27.83
CA GLU A 122 9.67 15.80 -27.35
C GLU A 122 8.32 15.10 -27.13
N GLU A 123 7.60 15.62 -26.12
CA GLU A 123 6.22 15.34 -25.72
C GLU A 123 5.94 13.93 -25.13
N ASP A 124 5.31 13.94 -23.94
CA ASP A 124 4.78 12.81 -23.16
C ASP A 124 5.76 11.70 -22.72
N SER A 125 6.99 12.07 -22.36
CA SER A 125 8.00 11.12 -21.83
C SER A 125 7.56 10.42 -20.53
N ALA A 126 6.70 11.04 -19.72
CA ALA A 126 6.13 10.46 -18.49
C ALA A 126 5.24 9.25 -18.77
N ASP A 127 4.43 9.32 -19.82
CA ASP A 127 3.52 8.23 -20.22
C ASP A 127 4.29 7.02 -20.73
N ILE A 128 5.53 7.20 -21.21
CA ILE A 128 6.43 6.09 -21.53
C ILE A 128 6.74 5.30 -20.25
N PHE A 129 7.14 5.96 -19.16
CA PHE A 129 7.45 5.26 -17.90
C PHE A 129 6.21 4.61 -17.27
N ALA A 130 5.08 5.31 -17.28
CA ALA A 130 3.81 4.74 -16.82
C ALA A 130 3.39 3.51 -17.64
N GLY A 131 3.49 3.59 -18.97
CA GLY A 131 3.21 2.47 -19.87
C GLY A 131 4.16 1.28 -19.70
N LEU A 132 5.41 1.53 -19.29
CA LEU A 132 6.39 0.48 -18.97
C LEU A 132 6.02 -0.27 -17.69
N VAL A 133 5.63 0.44 -16.62
CA VAL A 133 5.11 -0.20 -15.39
C VAL A 133 3.82 -0.98 -15.70
N GLN A 134 2.90 -0.38 -16.44
CA GLN A 134 1.66 -1.06 -16.88
C GLN A 134 1.94 -2.30 -17.74
N SER A 135 3.04 -2.30 -18.51
CA SER A 135 3.47 -3.47 -19.30
C SER A 135 3.99 -4.62 -18.42
N ALA A 136 4.56 -4.34 -17.25
CA ALA A 136 4.93 -5.38 -16.29
C ALA A 136 3.69 -6.02 -15.62
N VAL A 137 2.69 -5.20 -15.29
CA VAL A 137 1.42 -5.66 -14.72
C VAL A 137 0.64 -6.51 -15.73
N THR A 138 0.39 -5.97 -16.93
CA THR A 138 -0.37 -6.64 -18.00
C THR A 138 0.39 -7.78 -18.67
N GLY A 139 1.72 -7.79 -18.59
CA GLY A 139 2.57 -8.93 -18.96
C GLY A 139 2.68 -9.99 -17.86
N GLY A 140 2.04 -9.80 -16.70
CA GLY A 140 2.03 -10.75 -15.59
C GLY A 140 3.38 -10.94 -14.90
N THR A 141 4.32 -10.00 -15.04
CA THR A 141 5.66 -10.08 -14.42
C THR A 141 5.72 -9.34 -13.08
N LEU A 142 4.92 -8.29 -12.93
CA LEU A 142 4.68 -7.57 -11.67
C LEU A 142 3.25 -7.84 -11.22
N LEU A 143 3.09 -8.73 -10.24
CA LEU A 143 1.79 -9.12 -9.70
C LEU A 143 1.77 -8.85 -8.20
N VAL A 144 1.02 -7.82 -7.80
CA VAL A 144 0.81 -7.46 -6.39
C VAL A 144 -0.62 -7.82 -6.03
N LEU A 145 -0.77 -8.63 -4.97
CA LEU A 145 -2.06 -9.04 -4.44
C LEU A 145 -2.29 -8.39 -3.08
N LEU A 146 -3.48 -7.83 -2.91
CA LEU A 146 -4.01 -7.31 -1.66
C LEU A 146 -5.11 -8.24 -1.18
N GLU A 147 -4.93 -8.83 0.00
CA GLU A 147 -5.93 -9.67 0.66
C GLU A 147 -6.37 -8.97 1.95
N PHE A 148 -7.68 -8.85 2.12
CA PHE A 148 -8.33 -8.28 3.31
C PHE A 148 -9.06 -9.43 4.01
N GLN A 149 -8.61 -9.81 5.20
CA GLN A 149 -9.18 -10.90 6.00
C GLN A 149 -9.96 -10.33 7.19
N ASP A 150 -10.93 -11.11 7.68
CA ASP A 150 -11.80 -10.78 8.81
C ASP A 150 -12.69 -9.53 8.57
N VAL A 151 -13.01 -9.24 7.30
CA VAL A 151 -13.85 -8.09 6.93
C VAL A 151 -15.32 -8.35 7.27
N ASN A 152 -15.87 -7.53 8.15
CA ASN A 152 -17.25 -7.50 8.61
C ASN A 152 -18.02 -6.31 8.02
N SER A 153 -17.35 -5.23 7.62
CA SER A 153 -17.96 -4.06 6.96
C SER A 153 -16.99 -3.36 6.01
N PHE A 154 -17.50 -2.91 4.85
CA PHE A 154 -16.76 -2.01 3.96
C PHE A 154 -16.92 -0.52 4.31
N GLU A 155 -17.76 -0.17 5.28
CA GLU A 155 -18.01 1.22 5.69
C GLU A 155 -17.27 1.56 6.99
N ASN A 156 -17.38 0.73 8.01
CA ASN A 156 -16.75 0.94 9.31
C ASN A 156 -16.47 -0.41 9.99
N ASP A 157 -15.19 -0.76 10.14
CA ASP A 157 -14.71 -2.03 10.67
C ASP A 157 -13.51 -1.80 11.60
N ASP A 158 -13.59 -2.26 12.85
CA ASP A 158 -12.57 -1.98 13.86
C ASP A 158 -11.38 -2.97 13.81
N HIS A 159 -11.48 -4.03 13.01
CA HIS A 159 -10.40 -5.00 12.84
C HIS A 159 -10.42 -5.69 11.46
N VAL A 160 -9.46 -5.33 10.61
CA VAL A 160 -9.17 -5.99 9.34
C VAL A 160 -7.69 -6.36 9.28
N ILE A 161 -7.38 -7.54 8.76
CA ILE A 161 -6.00 -7.94 8.48
C ILE A 161 -5.72 -7.73 7.00
N LEU A 162 -4.89 -6.74 6.66
CA LEU A 162 -4.34 -6.56 5.33
C LEU A 162 -3.11 -7.46 5.15
N ARG A 163 -3.14 -8.31 4.13
CA ARG A 163 -1.97 -9.05 3.64
C ARG A 163 -1.59 -8.60 2.23
N VAL A 164 -0.36 -8.14 2.06
CA VAL A 164 0.24 -7.80 0.75
C VAL A 164 1.17 -8.94 0.34
N ALA A 165 0.90 -9.55 -0.80
CA ALA A 165 1.69 -10.66 -1.35
C ALA A 165 2.08 -10.41 -2.81
N LEU A 166 3.09 -11.15 -3.29
CA LEU A 166 3.50 -11.12 -4.69
C LEU A 166 3.11 -12.41 -5.40
N GLY A 167 2.59 -12.29 -6.62
CA GLY A 167 2.25 -13.41 -7.49
C GLY A 167 3.46 -13.98 -8.23
N GLU A 168 3.46 -15.28 -8.46
CA GLU A 168 4.38 -15.94 -9.40
C GLU A 168 4.11 -15.43 -10.84
N PRO A 169 5.14 -15.11 -11.65
CA PRO A 169 4.93 -14.62 -13.00
C PRO A 169 4.26 -15.64 -13.93
N PHE A 170 3.19 -15.24 -14.62
CA PHE A 170 2.51 -16.08 -15.62
C PHE A 170 1.75 -15.27 -16.69
N ASP A 171 1.26 -15.97 -17.72
CA ASP A 171 0.46 -15.40 -18.81
C ASP A 171 -0.96 -15.07 -18.34
N VAL A 172 -1.16 -13.82 -17.92
CA VAL A 172 -2.43 -13.28 -17.41
C VAL A 172 -3.41 -12.93 -18.54
N GLY A 173 -4.70 -13.14 -18.30
CA GLY A 173 -5.77 -12.65 -19.16
C GLY A 173 -5.90 -11.13 -19.08
N VAL A 174 -5.83 -10.46 -20.23
CA VAL A 174 -5.97 -9.00 -20.38
C VAL A 174 -7.23 -8.66 -21.19
N GLY A 175 -7.98 -7.66 -20.74
CA GLY A 175 -9.18 -7.13 -21.38
C GLY A 175 -8.90 -6.25 -22.60
N THR A 176 -9.96 -5.87 -23.33
CA THR A 176 -9.87 -4.98 -24.50
C THR A 176 -9.51 -3.53 -24.15
N ASP A 177 -9.57 -3.19 -22.87
CA ASP A 177 -9.16 -1.93 -22.25
C ASP A 177 -7.68 -1.91 -21.84
N GLY A 178 -6.97 -3.04 -21.97
CA GLY A 178 -5.55 -3.14 -21.59
C GLY A 178 -5.33 -3.34 -20.09
N ARG A 179 -6.31 -3.87 -19.36
CA ARG A 179 -6.23 -4.19 -17.92
C ARG A 179 -6.40 -5.68 -17.65
N LEU A 180 -6.00 -6.14 -16.46
CA LEU A 180 -6.17 -7.55 -16.08
C LEU A 180 -7.66 -7.89 -15.98
N LEU A 181 -8.03 -9.09 -16.46
CA LEU A 181 -9.38 -9.60 -16.27
C LEU A 181 -9.62 -9.94 -14.79
N SER A 182 -10.77 -9.52 -14.27
CA SER A 182 -11.25 -9.88 -12.93
C SER A 182 -11.53 -11.38 -12.78
N GLY A 183 -11.39 -11.90 -11.57
CA GLY A 183 -11.71 -13.29 -11.19
C GLY A 183 -10.65 -14.33 -11.57
N GLN A 184 -9.42 -13.90 -11.86
CA GLN A 184 -8.30 -14.80 -12.14
C GLN A 184 -7.71 -15.41 -10.85
N SER A 185 -7.12 -16.60 -10.96
CA SER A 185 -6.43 -17.28 -9.86
C SER A 185 -4.91 -17.14 -9.99
N PHE A 186 -4.24 -16.90 -8.87
CA PHE A 186 -2.80 -16.58 -8.81
C PHE A 186 -2.09 -17.54 -7.84
N ASP A 187 -0.95 -18.09 -8.26
CA ASP A 187 0.04 -18.67 -7.34
C ASP A 187 0.85 -17.55 -6.68
N LEU A 188 1.26 -17.72 -5.42
CA LEU A 188 2.11 -16.76 -4.71
C LEU A 188 3.58 -17.17 -4.78
N ARG A 189 4.47 -16.18 -4.81
CA ARG A 189 5.92 -16.40 -4.65
C ARG A 189 6.24 -16.88 -3.23
N ASP A 190 7.32 -17.65 -3.11
CA ASP A 190 7.90 -18.06 -1.81
C ASP A 190 8.68 -16.90 -1.15
N VAL A 191 7.96 -15.82 -0.85
CA VAL A 191 8.43 -14.63 -0.12
C VAL A 191 7.48 -14.34 1.03
N GLU A 192 8.01 -13.85 2.15
CA GLU A 192 7.19 -13.50 3.32
C GLU A 192 6.23 -12.34 2.95
N PRO A 193 4.90 -12.51 3.10
CA PRO A 193 3.96 -11.45 2.80
C PRO A 193 4.01 -10.36 3.89
N VAL A 194 3.68 -9.13 3.53
CA VAL A 194 3.50 -8.06 4.54
C VAL A 194 2.12 -8.24 5.17
N VAL A 195 2.04 -8.36 6.49
CA VAL A 195 0.77 -8.50 7.23
C VAL A 195 0.62 -7.33 8.19
N ILE A 196 -0.47 -6.57 8.08
CA ILE A 196 -0.80 -5.39 8.87
C ILE A 196 -2.20 -5.54 9.46
N GLU A 197 -2.34 -5.40 10.78
CA GLU A 197 -3.63 -5.17 11.44
C GLU A 197 -4.04 -3.70 11.26
N THR A 198 -5.26 -3.44 10.82
CA THR A 198 -5.78 -2.12 10.40
C THR A 198 -7.30 -2.04 10.63
N SER A 199 -7.90 -0.88 10.34
CA SER A 199 -9.34 -0.61 10.41
C SER A 199 -9.85 -0.04 9.08
N ILE A 200 -11.17 -0.14 8.87
CA ILE A 200 -11.89 0.61 7.83
C ILE A 200 -12.68 1.70 8.54
N GLU A 201 -12.49 2.96 8.15
CA GLU A 201 -13.16 4.12 8.72
C GLU A 201 -13.79 4.96 7.59
N ASP A 202 -15.09 5.23 7.69
CA ASP A 202 -15.89 5.97 6.70
C ASP A 202 -15.64 5.55 5.22
N GLY A 203 -15.55 4.23 4.98
CA GLY A 203 -15.36 3.62 3.66
C GLY A 203 -13.90 3.44 3.22
N VAL A 204 -12.93 3.86 4.04
CA VAL A 204 -11.51 3.92 3.68
C VAL A 204 -10.68 3.05 4.64
N LEU A 205 -9.85 2.17 4.08
CA LEU A 205 -8.83 1.45 4.83
C LEU A 205 -7.51 2.24 4.82
N PHE A 206 -6.87 2.37 5.98
CA PHE A 206 -5.56 3.00 6.11
C PHE A 206 -4.55 2.06 6.80
N ALA A 207 -3.54 1.62 6.05
CA ALA A 207 -2.44 0.81 6.55
C ALA A 207 -1.13 1.60 6.52
N SER A 208 -0.29 1.41 7.55
CA SER A 208 1.03 2.02 7.67
C SER A 208 2.08 0.99 8.10
N GLY A 209 3.36 1.32 7.94
CA GLY A 209 4.46 0.40 8.27
C GLY A 209 4.70 -0.68 7.21
N ILE A 210 4.20 -0.50 6.00
CA ILE A 210 4.43 -1.42 4.88
C ILE A 210 5.90 -1.34 4.46
N SER A 211 6.55 -2.49 4.34
CA SER A 211 7.91 -2.62 3.81
C SER A 211 7.88 -3.71 2.74
N LEU A 212 7.94 -3.30 1.47
CA LEU A 212 7.66 -4.18 0.32
C LEU A 212 8.78 -4.07 -0.71
N GLN A 213 9.28 -5.20 -1.20
CA GLN A 213 10.18 -5.25 -2.35
C GLN A 213 9.35 -5.57 -3.59
N LEU A 214 9.05 -4.58 -4.43
CA LEU A 214 8.37 -4.82 -5.70
C LEU A 214 9.34 -5.43 -6.71
N GLU A 215 8.95 -6.55 -7.32
CA GLU A 215 9.81 -7.31 -8.22
C GLU A 215 9.06 -7.68 -9.50
N GLY A 216 9.67 -7.38 -10.64
CA GLY A 216 9.13 -7.75 -11.94
C GLY A 216 10.14 -7.54 -13.06
N SER A 217 9.66 -7.56 -14.30
CA SER A 217 10.51 -7.31 -15.46
C SER A 217 9.79 -6.51 -16.54
N ILE A 218 10.55 -5.63 -17.19
CA ILE A 218 10.08 -4.78 -18.29
C ILE A 218 11.05 -4.96 -19.46
N LEU A 219 10.57 -5.43 -20.60
CA LEU A 219 11.40 -5.68 -21.80
C LEU A 219 12.65 -6.54 -21.49
N ASP A 220 12.44 -7.66 -20.79
CA ASP A 220 13.48 -8.58 -20.28
C ASP A 220 14.49 -7.95 -19.28
N VAL A 221 14.24 -6.73 -18.80
CA VAL A 221 15.00 -6.09 -17.72
C VAL A 221 14.31 -6.33 -16.39
N GLU A 222 14.88 -7.23 -15.58
CA GLU A 222 14.50 -7.42 -14.18
C GLU A 222 14.80 -6.18 -13.33
N PHE A 223 13.86 -5.84 -12.46
CA PHE A 223 13.96 -4.76 -11.48
C PHE A 223 13.49 -5.22 -10.09
N GLU A 224 14.12 -4.66 -9.06
CA GLU A 224 13.76 -4.79 -7.65
C GLU A 224 13.59 -3.36 -7.11
N LEU A 225 12.44 -3.01 -6.57
CA LEU A 225 12.08 -1.68 -6.06
C LEU A 225 11.64 -1.79 -4.59
N PRO A 226 12.58 -1.64 -3.63
CA PRO A 226 12.25 -1.68 -2.21
C PRO A 226 11.59 -0.36 -1.77
N ILE A 227 10.33 -0.45 -1.38
CA ILE A 227 9.53 0.60 -0.74
C ILE A 227 9.69 0.44 0.77
N SER A 228 10.14 1.53 1.41
CA SER A 228 10.24 1.66 2.87
C SER A 228 9.29 2.76 3.37
N LEU A 229 8.95 2.77 4.68
CA LEU A 229 7.97 3.72 5.25
C LEU A 229 6.62 3.72 4.51
N GLY A 230 6.21 2.54 4.02
CA GLY A 230 5.06 2.40 3.14
C GLY A 230 3.75 2.66 3.88
N GLN A 231 2.88 3.40 3.22
CA GLN A 231 1.53 3.71 3.66
C GLN A 231 0.57 3.44 2.50
N LEU A 232 -0.59 2.86 2.79
CA LEU A 232 -1.59 2.47 1.81
C LEU A 232 -2.96 2.95 2.26
N ARG A 233 -3.64 3.68 1.37
CA ARG A 233 -5.03 4.11 1.52
C ARG A 233 -5.85 3.40 0.44
N VAL A 234 -6.91 2.70 0.81
CA VAL A 234 -7.79 1.96 -0.12
C VAL A 234 -9.24 2.39 0.06
N ASP A 235 -9.89 2.69 -1.07
CA ASP A 235 -11.31 2.92 -1.21
C ASP A 235 -11.95 1.68 -1.88
N PHE A 236 -13.02 1.13 -1.29
CA PHE A 236 -13.78 0.02 -1.86
C PHE A 236 -14.90 0.55 -2.77
N ASN A 237 -14.91 0.15 -4.05
CA ASN A 237 -15.83 0.73 -5.03
C ASN A 237 -17.14 -0.08 -5.17
N PRO A 238 -18.31 0.56 -5.40
CA PRO A 238 -19.61 -0.09 -5.61
C PRO A 238 -19.73 -1.05 -6.81
N ASN A 239 -18.68 -1.21 -7.61
CA ASN A 239 -18.57 -2.18 -8.70
C ASN A 239 -17.79 -3.45 -8.30
N GLY A 240 -17.33 -3.55 -7.05
CA GLY A 240 -16.48 -4.63 -6.56
C GLY A 240 -15.00 -4.50 -6.93
N THR A 241 -14.50 -3.33 -7.35
CA THR A 241 -13.06 -3.06 -7.52
C THR A 241 -12.52 -2.20 -6.37
N ILE A 242 -11.20 -2.08 -6.26
CA ILE A 242 -10.55 -1.17 -5.32
C ILE A 242 -9.79 -0.08 -6.06
N THR A 243 -9.70 1.09 -5.44
CA THR A 243 -8.80 2.18 -5.80
C THR A 243 -7.99 2.57 -4.59
N GLY A 244 -6.80 3.11 -4.78
CA GLY A 244 -6.01 3.56 -3.65
C GLY A 244 -4.76 4.32 -4.03
N VAL A 245 -4.01 4.70 -3.00
CA VAL A 245 -2.65 5.25 -3.14
C VAL A 245 -1.73 4.50 -2.20
N LEU A 246 -0.66 3.96 -2.77
CA LEU A 246 0.51 3.44 -2.06
C LEU A 246 1.59 4.52 -2.09
N GLY A 247 1.96 5.06 -0.93
CA GLY A 247 3.09 5.96 -0.79
C GLY A 247 4.21 5.35 0.02
N GLY A 248 5.39 5.96 -0.05
CA GLY A 248 6.55 5.56 0.73
C GLY A 248 7.85 6.10 0.15
N ALA A 249 8.97 5.59 0.67
CA ALA A 249 10.32 6.05 0.39
C ALA A 249 11.12 5.01 -0.41
N LEU A 250 11.58 5.40 -1.61
CA LEU A 250 12.36 4.59 -2.56
C LEU A 250 13.84 5.03 -2.56
N PRO A 251 14.83 4.13 -2.53
CA PRO A 251 16.24 4.52 -2.67
C PRO A 251 16.54 5.09 -4.06
N TRP A 252 17.11 6.30 -4.10
CA TRP A 252 17.38 7.02 -5.35
C TRP A 252 18.35 6.26 -6.26
N THR A 253 19.24 5.47 -5.67
CA THR A 253 20.20 4.61 -6.39
C THR A 253 19.50 3.55 -7.22
N THR A 254 18.42 2.95 -6.70
CA THR A 254 17.68 1.90 -7.41
C THR A 254 16.95 2.48 -8.61
N LEU A 255 16.27 3.63 -8.46
CA LEU A 255 15.70 4.36 -9.61
C LEU A 255 16.78 4.72 -10.64
N ALA A 256 17.96 5.13 -10.19
CA ALA A 256 19.08 5.49 -11.06
C ALA A 256 19.71 4.30 -11.82
N ASP A 257 19.48 3.07 -11.36
CA ASP A 257 19.97 1.84 -12.00
C ASP A 257 18.90 1.18 -12.87
N VAL A 258 17.63 1.25 -12.48
CA VAL A 258 16.49 0.71 -13.23
C VAL A 258 16.18 1.58 -14.47
N ILE A 259 16.02 2.90 -14.29
CA ILE A 259 15.53 3.79 -15.34
C ILE A 259 16.41 3.77 -16.61
N PRO A 260 17.76 3.86 -16.55
CA PRO A 260 18.59 3.86 -17.76
C PRO A 260 18.64 2.52 -18.49
N ARG A 261 18.37 1.40 -17.80
CA ARG A 261 18.31 0.05 -18.40
C ARG A 261 17.06 -0.11 -19.24
N ILE A 262 15.92 0.36 -18.74
CA ILE A 262 14.63 0.27 -19.45
C ILE A 262 14.55 1.29 -20.59
N GLY A 263 14.92 2.56 -20.34
CA GLY A 263 14.82 3.64 -21.34
C GLY A 263 15.92 3.66 -22.40
N GLY A 264 16.88 2.73 -22.38
CA GLY A 264 18.05 2.72 -23.28
C GLY A 264 19.00 3.91 -23.10
N ALA A 265 18.82 4.71 -22.05
CA ALA A 265 19.36 6.06 -21.90
C ALA A 265 20.65 6.12 -21.06
N SER A 266 21.44 5.04 -21.11
CA SER A 266 22.67 4.83 -20.32
C SER A 266 23.68 5.98 -20.38
N GLN A 267 23.75 6.72 -21.49
CA GLN A 267 24.62 7.89 -21.68
C GLN A 267 24.36 9.05 -20.71
N PHE A 268 23.16 9.12 -20.12
CA PHE A 268 22.77 10.16 -19.17
C PHE A 268 22.80 9.70 -17.70
N ALA A 269 23.19 8.45 -17.42
CA ALA A 269 23.13 7.88 -16.07
C ALA A 269 23.83 8.74 -14.99
N THR A 270 24.95 9.40 -15.32
CA THR A 270 25.63 10.33 -14.40
C THR A 270 24.79 11.55 -14.04
N LEU A 271 24.09 12.14 -15.02
CA LEU A 271 23.20 13.27 -14.80
C LEU A 271 21.94 12.83 -14.05
N GLY A 272 21.38 11.67 -14.42
CA GLY A 272 20.22 11.12 -13.74
C GLY A 272 20.47 10.80 -12.27
N ARG A 273 21.63 10.22 -11.95
CA ARG A 273 22.10 10.04 -10.56
C ARG A 273 22.23 11.36 -9.81
N ALA A 274 22.67 12.44 -10.46
CA ALA A 274 22.77 13.76 -9.83
C ALA A 274 21.39 14.40 -9.58
N ILE A 275 20.44 14.24 -10.49
CA ILE A 275 19.04 14.70 -10.33
C ILE A 275 18.35 13.91 -9.22
N LEU A 276 18.36 12.58 -9.30
CA LEU A 276 17.73 11.70 -8.31
C LEU A 276 18.29 11.91 -6.90
N ARG A 277 19.61 12.07 -6.77
CA ARG A 277 20.22 12.45 -5.48
C ARG A 277 19.82 13.86 -5.02
N GLY A 278 19.57 14.78 -5.94
CA GLY A 278 19.19 16.17 -5.64
C GLY A 278 17.72 16.35 -5.25
N ILE A 279 16.86 15.38 -5.56
CA ILE A 279 15.45 15.34 -5.14
C ILE A 279 15.19 14.38 -3.97
N ALA A 280 16.22 13.66 -3.50
CA ALA A 280 16.13 12.81 -2.31
C ALA A 280 15.84 13.67 -1.07
N ASP A 281 14.67 13.43 -0.49
CA ASP A 281 13.97 14.23 0.53
C ASP A 281 13.83 13.46 1.85
N VAL A 282 13.73 12.14 1.80
CA VAL A 282 13.53 11.29 2.98
C VAL A 282 14.86 10.74 3.53
N MET A 283 14.99 10.78 4.86
CA MET A 283 16.13 10.19 5.57
C MET A 283 15.99 8.67 5.68
N ASN A 284 17.06 7.95 5.33
CA ASN A 284 17.18 6.54 5.64
C ASN A 284 17.50 6.37 7.13
N VAL A 285 16.55 5.80 7.88
CA VAL A 285 16.63 5.62 9.34
C VAL A 285 17.78 4.71 9.80
N GLU A 286 18.33 3.87 8.93
CA GLU A 286 19.44 2.96 9.26
C GLU A 286 20.81 3.64 9.09
N THR A 287 20.96 4.49 8.06
CA THR A 287 22.24 5.13 7.69
C THR A 287 22.35 6.56 8.20
N GLY A 288 21.22 7.24 8.43
CA GLY A 288 21.14 8.69 8.65
C GLY A 288 21.43 9.50 7.38
N GLU A 289 21.54 8.86 6.21
CA GLU A 289 21.76 9.54 4.94
C GLU A 289 20.44 9.87 4.22
N CYS A 290 20.45 10.98 3.50
CA CYS A 290 19.35 11.41 2.63
C CYS A 290 19.45 10.67 1.31
N ASP A 291 19.17 9.36 1.35
CA ASP A 291 19.31 8.43 0.24
C ASP A 291 17.97 7.92 -0.34
N ARG A 292 16.84 8.42 0.18
CA ARG A 292 15.49 8.07 -0.25
C ARG A 292 14.76 9.25 -0.91
N ILE A 293 13.90 8.91 -1.87
CA ILE A 293 12.94 9.81 -2.50
C ILE A 293 11.54 9.33 -2.11
N SER A 294 10.71 10.22 -1.58
CA SER A 294 9.29 9.96 -1.38
C SER A 294 8.56 9.86 -2.71
N ALA A 295 7.60 8.94 -2.79
CA ALA A 295 6.83 8.69 -3.99
C ALA A 295 5.41 8.30 -3.60
N SER A 296 4.43 8.76 -4.39
CA SER A 296 3.05 8.31 -4.30
C SER A 296 2.63 7.62 -5.60
N ILE A 297 2.04 6.43 -5.48
CA ILE A 297 1.61 5.57 -6.57
C ILE A 297 0.11 5.34 -6.44
N ARG A 298 -0.67 5.83 -7.40
CA ARG A 298 -2.08 5.48 -7.50
C ARG A 298 -2.20 4.06 -8.03
N VAL A 299 -3.08 3.29 -7.41
CA VAL A 299 -3.37 1.90 -7.77
C VAL A 299 -4.86 1.71 -8.02
N HIS A 300 -5.20 0.80 -8.93
CA HIS A 300 -6.51 0.18 -9.02
C HIS A 300 -6.30 -1.33 -8.99
N GLY A 301 -7.28 -2.06 -8.44
CA GLY A 301 -7.24 -3.51 -8.35
C GLY A 301 -8.59 -4.14 -8.59
N VAL A 302 -8.57 -5.31 -9.24
CA VAL A 302 -9.74 -6.10 -9.57
C VAL A 302 -9.78 -7.37 -8.71
N PRO A 303 -10.97 -7.95 -8.44
CA PRO A 303 -11.10 -9.23 -7.77
C PRO A 303 -10.18 -10.32 -8.33
N ALA A 304 -9.62 -11.11 -7.43
CA ALA A 304 -8.72 -12.22 -7.72
C ALA A 304 -8.95 -13.37 -6.73
N PHE A 305 -8.27 -14.50 -6.98
CA PHE A 305 -8.25 -15.65 -6.06
C PHE A 305 -6.81 -16.13 -5.87
N ILE A 306 -6.49 -16.66 -4.70
CA ILE A 306 -5.18 -17.24 -4.41
C ILE A 306 -5.27 -18.76 -4.51
N TYR A 307 -4.41 -19.38 -5.33
CA TYR A 307 -4.40 -20.82 -5.49
C TYR A 307 -3.84 -21.50 -4.23
N GLY A 308 -4.48 -22.60 -3.82
CA GLY A 308 -4.11 -23.35 -2.63
C GLY A 308 -4.71 -22.84 -1.32
N ASP A 309 -5.25 -21.62 -1.28
CA ASP A 309 -6.05 -21.22 -0.14
C ASP A 309 -7.43 -21.90 -0.19
N THR A 310 -7.78 -22.55 0.90
CA THR A 310 -9.05 -23.29 1.06
C THR A 310 -9.90 -22.73 2.20
N ALA A 311 -9.46 -21.63 2.83
CA ALA A 311 -10.19 -20.88 3.83
C ALA A 311 -11.23 -19.95 3.17
N GLY A 312 -12.24 -20.56 2.53
CA GLY A 312 -13.52 -19.91 2.26
C GLY A 312 -13.48 -18.50 1.65
N THR A 313 -12.62 -18.26 0.65
CA THR A 313 -12.67 -17.02 -0.14
C THR A 313 -14.10 -16.79 -0.62
N ALA A 314 -14.71 -15.70 -0.18
CA ALA A 314 -15.97 -15.26 -0.74
C ALA A 314 -15.74 -14.95 -2.23
N ASP A 315 -16.77 -15.14 -3.06
CA ASP A 315 -16.79 -14.45 -4.36
C ASP A 315 -16.74 -12.96 -4.03
N ALA A 316 -15.82 -12.19 -4.63
CA ALA A 316 -15.56 -10.82 -4.20
C ALA A 316 -16.82 -9.98 -4.35
N GLY A 317 -17.51 -9.79 -3.23
CA GLY A 317 -18.84 -9.23 -3.17
C GLY A 317 -18.88 -7.85 -3.80
N VAL A 318 -20.00 -7.54 -4.44
CA VAL A 318 -20.36 -6.15 -4.69
C VAL A 318 -20.72 -5.56 -3.31
N PRO A 319 -20.04 -4.50 -2.83
CA PRO A 319 -20.35 -3.87 -1.55
C PRO A 319 -21.72 -3.16 -1.58
#